data_AF-S4RZ69-F1
#
_entry.id   AF-S4RZ69-F1
#
_cell.length_a   1.000
_cell.length_b   1.000
_cell.length_c   1.000
_cell.angle_alpha   90.00
_cell.angle_beta   90.00
_cell.angle_gamma   90.00
#
_symmetry.space_group_name_H-M   'P 1'
#
loop_
_entity.id
_entity.type
_entity.pdbx_description
1 polymer ?
#
loop_
_entity_poly.entity_id
_entity_poly.type
_entity_poly.pdbx_seq_one_letter_code
_entity_poly.pdbx_strand_id
1 'polypeptide(L)'
;AAMADKPFKAEYAKSSRASCKKCGGNIEKDCLRLAVMVQSPRFDGKVPQWHHFQCFWKRARPLTQADVDGFSELRSADQDRIKKHIEGSADGEDFLVEYAKSNRSKCKGCDDKIEKDDVRISRKMINIEKPHLGMIDHWYHTNCFVEHRDTLGFLSTYGANQIGGFTRLNANDKKAVETLLGTVVVDGLGNSSPQKGLYNKRSLNYVDAAEDARVDDEHDDQRREHAAKEVEPSMSSLNCICVAVKLKKQSNVIWSFKDGLKSCSDEIDLKELLIANKQAVPSGESAVLERLADGMAFGALLPCAECKDGQLVCMSDAYRCSGNISGWTKCTFSTKTPKRNEWIIP
;
A
#
# COMPACT_ATOMS: atom_id res chain seq x y z
N ALA A 1 6.34 15.61 13.70
CA ALA A 1 5.53 14.39 13.48
C ALA A 1 6.47 13.21 13.34
N ALA A 2 6.26 12.14 14.11
CA ALA A 2 6.99 10.89 13.97
C ALA A 2 6.91 10.40 12.52
N MET A 3 7.96 9.74 12.02
CA MET A 3 7.89 9.02 10.74
C MET A 3 6.61 8.19 10.77
N ALA A 4 5.74 8.35 9.76
CA ALA A 4 4.52 7.56 9.69
C ALA A 4 4.94 6.08 9.81
N ASP A 5 4.43 5.43 10.85
CA ASP A 5 4.89 4.11 11.26
C ASP A 5 4.31 3.06 10.32
N LYS A 6 4.96 2.93 9.15
CA LYS A 6 4.52 2.07 8.06
C LYS A 6 4.81 0.60 8.38
N PRO A 7 3.89 -0.33 8.06
CA PRO A 7 4.04 -1.75 8.38
C PRO A 7 5.13 -2.43 7.54
N PHE A 8 5.48 -1.86 6.39
CA PHE A 8 6.50 -2.41 5.50
C PHE A 8 7.57 -1.37 5.18
N LYS A 9 8.74 -1.86 4.76
CA LYS A 9 9.86 -1.03 4.32
C LYS A 9 10.53 -1.65 3.10
N ALA A 10 10.96 -0.84 2.15
CA ALA A 10 11.77 -1.25 1.01
C ALA A 10 13.02 -0.37 0.90
N GLU A 11 14.16 -0.98 0.62
CA GLU A 11 15.41 -0.27 0.35
C GLU A 11 16.38 -1.17 -0.45
N TYR A 12 17.43 -0.57 -1.00
CA TYR A 12 18.60 -1.32 -1.44
C TYR A 12 19.45 -1.69 -0.22
N ALA A 13 19.94 -2.91 -0.18
CA ALA A 13 20.65 -3.44 0.97
C ALA A 13 21.96 -2.66 1.24
N LYS A 14 22.04 -2.00 2.40
CA LYS A 14 23.22 -1.20 2.80
C LYS A 14 24.50 -2.03 3.02
N SER A 15 24.34 -3.34 3.24
CA SER A 15 25.44 -4.30 3.39
C SER A 15 24.93 -5.72 3.18
N SER A 16 25.85 -6.67 2.91
CA SER A 16 25.58 -8.11 2.75
C SER A 16 25.53 -8.90 4.06
N ARG A 17 25.10 -8.26 5.16
CA ARG A 17 25.05 -8.88 6.51
C ARG A 17 23.66 -9.40 6.91
N ALA A 18 22.62 -9.08 6.14
CA ALA A 18 21.25 -9.41 6.49
C ALA A 18 20.86 -10.76 5.89
N SER A 19 20.35 -11.68 6.71
CA SER A 19 19.75 -12.93 6.26
C SER A 19 18.26 -12.76 5.97
N CYS A 20 17.76 -13.34 4.87
CA CYS A 20 16.33 -13.36 4.57
C CYS A 20 15.55 -14.20 5.58
N LYS A 21 14.50 -13.62 6.18
CA LYS A 21 13.66 -14.31 7.18
C LYS A 21 12.77 -15.43 6.66
N LYS A 22 12.73 -15.64 5.33
CA LYS A 22 11.99 -16.75 4.73
C LYS A 22 12.87 -17.93 4.34
N CYS A 23 13.95 -17.70 3.59
CA CYS A 23 14.81 -18.77 3.09
C CYS A 23 16.12 -18.94 3.89
N GLY A 24 16.42 -18.03 4.80
CA GLY A 24 17.68 -18.02 5.58
C GLY A 24 18.91 -17.53 4.82
N GLY A 25 18.86 -17.46 3.48
CA GLY A 25 19.98 -17.04 2.64
C GLY A 25 20.40 -15.58 2.83
N ASN A 26 21.66 -15.28 2.48
CA ASN A 26 22.21 -13.93 2.56
C ASN A 26 21.54 -12.96 1.57
N ILE A 27 21.37 -11.70 1.96
CA ILE A 27 20.90 -10.61 1.11
C ILE A 27 22.09 -9.73 0.77
N GLU A 28 22.56 -9.81 -0.48
CA GLU A 28 23.73 -9.09 -0.96
C GLU A 28 23.58 -7.56 -0.91
N LYS A 29 24.71 -6.85 -0.78
CA LYS A 29 24.76 -5.37 -0.81
C LYS A 29 24.14 -4.88 -2.13
N ASP A 30 23.48 -3.73 -2.07
CA ASP A 30 22.82 -3.07 -3.20
C ASP A 30 21.65 -3.83 -3.85
N CYS A 31 21.30 -5.02 -3.37
CA CYS A 31 20.08 -5.72 -3.82
C CYS A 31 18.82 -5.11 -3.19
N LEU A 32 17.75 -5.04 -3.99
CA LEU A 32 16.43 -4.66 -3.50
C LEU A 32 15.92 -5.67 -2.47
N ARG A 33 15.61 -5.18 -1.28
CA ARG A 33 15.04 -5.98 -0.18
C ARG A 33 13.82 -5.29 0.43
N LEU A 34 12.90 -6.10 0.92
CA LEU A 34 11.70 -5.64 1.63
C LEU A 34 11.69 -6.18 3.05
N ALA A 35 11.08 -5.45 3.96
CA ALA A 35 10.91 -5.83 5.35
C ALA A 35 9.48 -5.68 5.82
N VAL A 36 9.11 -6.57 6.74
CA VAL A 36 7.97 -6.38 7.64
C VAL A 36 8.52 -5.69 8.90
N MET A 37 7.91 -4.57 9.29
CA MET A 37 8.28 -3.82 10.49
C MET A 37 7.57 -4.42 11.70
N VAL A 38 8.33 -4.94 12.65
CA VAL A 38 7.79 -5.67 13.82
C VAL A 38 8.29 -5.05 15.11
N GLN A 39 7.48 -5.07 16.17
CA GLN A 39 7.91 -4.58 17.48
C GLN A 39 9.04 -5.48 18.03
N SER A 40 10.12 -4.87 18.50
CA SER A 40 11.20 -5.58 19.16
C SER A 40 10.77 -6.06 20.55
N PRO A 41 10.98 -7.34 20.91
CA PRO A 41 10.79 -7.79 22.29
C PRO A 41 11.83 -7.26 23.28
N ARG A 42 12.92 -6.65 22.78
CA ARG A 42 14.10 -6.28 23.60
C ARG A 42 14.19 -4.80 23.94
N PHE A 43 13.54 -3.95 23.16
CA PHE A 43 13.55 -2.51 23.37
C PHE A 43 12.27 -1.92 22.77
N ASP A 44 11.90 -0.73 23.24
CA ASP A 44 10.72 -0.06 22.72
C ASP A 44 11.01 0.57 21.35
N GLY A 45 10.76 -0.21 20.30
CA GLY A 45 10.90 0.22 18.92
C GLY A 45 10.74 -0.92 17.93
N LYS A 46 10.49 -0.55 16.67
CA LYS A 46 10.34 -1.52 15.59
C LYS A 46 11.67 -1.89 14.95
N VAL A 47 11.77 -3.15 14.55
CA VAL A 47 12.91 -3.71 13.82
C VAL A 47 12.47 -4.29 12.48
N PRO A 48 13.26 -4.12 11.41
CA PRO A 48 12.94 -4.67 10.11
C PRO A 48 13.25 -6.17 10.04
N GLN A 49 12.27 -6.98 9.64
CA GLN A 49 12.49 -8.37 9.23
C GLN A 49 12.73 -8.45 7.73
N TRP A 50 14.00 -8.42 7.32
CA TRP A 50 14.40 -8.38 5.92
C TRP A 50 14.13 -9.68 5.15
N HIS A 51 13.74 -9.51 3.89
CA HIS A 51 13.49 -10.56 2.91
C HIS A 51 14.11 -10.19 1.56
N HIS A 52 14.53 -11.19 0.78
CA HIS A 52 14.73 -10.97 -0.66
C HIS A 52 13.41 -10.52 -1.28
N PHE A 53 13.49 -9.76 -2.37
CA PHE A 53 12.32 -9.28 -3.13
C PHE A 53 11.29 -10.39 -3.38
N GLN A 54 11.70 -11.51 -3.99
CA GLN A 54 10.80 -12.64 -4.30
C GLN A 54 10.36 -13.43 -3.05
N CYS A 55 11.13 -13.33 -1.96
CA CYS A 55 10.81 -14.01 -0.72
C CYS A 55 9.68 -13.31 0.04
N PHE A 56 9.67 -11.98 0.00
CA PHE A 56 8.71 -11.13 0.71
C PHE A 56 7.26 -11.49 0.36
N TRP A 57 6.94 -11.61 -0.93
CA TRP A 57 5.56 -11.86 -1.41
C TRP A 57 4.95 -13.20 -0.99
N LYS A 58 5.74 -14.13 -0.44
CA LYS A 58 5.22 -15.39 0.15
C LYS A 58 4.98 -15.31 1.66
N ARG A 59 5.30 -14.17 2.27
CA ARG A 59 5.19 -13.91 3.72
C ARG A 59 4.36 -12.68 4.03
N ALA A 60 4.32 -11.71 3.11
CA ALA A 60 3.76 -10.41 3.30
C ALA A 60 3.15 -9.87 2.01
N ARG A 61 2.06 -9.10 2.16
CA ARG A 61 1.42 -8.40 1.06
C ARG A 61 0.93 -7.02 1.54
N PRO A 62 1.58 -5.93 1.11
CA PRO A 62 1.08 -4.56 1.27
C PRO A 62 -0.24 -4.40 0.52
N LEU A 63 -1.13 -3.59 1.07
CA LEU A 63 -2.39 -3.23 0.45
C LEU A 63 -2.15 -2.22 -0.68
N THR A 64 -1.32 -1.23 -0.39
CA THR A 64 -0.96 -0.16 -1.32
C THR A 64 0.52 0.16 -1.21
N GLN A 65 1.06 0.86 -2.21
CA GLN A 65 2.43 1.39 -2.14
C GLN A 65 2.63 2.36 -0.96
N ALA A 66 1.57 2.98 -0.44
CA ALA A 66 1.65 3.90 0.69
C ALA A 66 2.06 3.20 1.99
N ASP A 67 1.78 1.89 2.12
CA ASP A 67 2.14 1.07 3.28
C ASP A 67 3.62 0.72 3.35
N VAL A 68 4.40 1.09 2.33
CA VAL A 68 5.81 0.77 2.18
C VAL A 68 6.65 2.03 2.42
N ASP A 69 7.42 2.03 3.50
CA ASP A 69 8.46 3.04 3.76
C ASP A 69 9.61 2.89 2.77
N GLY A 70 10.19 4.01 2.33
CA GLY A 70 11.29 4.02 1.36
C GLY A 70 10.88 3.79 -0.10
N PHE A 71 9.58 3.66 -0.41
CA PHE A 71 9.10 3.38 -1.77
C PHE A 71 9.45 4.50 -2.78
N SER A 72 9.25 5.75 -2.39
CA SER A 72 9.53 6.94 -3.22
C SER A 72 11.01 7.08 -3.59
N GLU A 73 11.88 6.55 -2.75
CA GLU A 73 13.33 6.64 -2.86
C GLU A 73 13.92 5.57 -3.78
N LEU A 74 13.14 4.53 -4.15
CA LEU A 74 13.59 3.48 -5.06
C LEU A 74 13.72 3.97 -6.51
N ARG A 75 14.44 3.22 -7.34
CA ARG A 75 14.44 3.46 -8.80
C ARG A 75 13.05 3.23 -9.37
N SER A 76 12.66 4.00 -10.38
CA SER A 76 11.31 3.89 -10.96
C SER A 76 10.99 2.48 -11.48
N ALA A 77 11.98 1.77 -12.04
CA ALA A 77 11.78 0.38 -12.46
C ALA A 77 11.42 -0.56 -11.29
N ASP A 78 12.02 -0.37 -10.12
CA ASP A 78 11.72 -1.16 -8.93
C ASP A 78 10.40 -0.73 -8.25
N GLN A 79 10.05 0.55 -8.32
CA GLN A 79 8.72 1.04 -7.95
C GLN A 79 7.63 0.36 -8.78
N ASP A 80 7.81 0.30 -10.10
CA ASP A 80 6.89 -0.35 -11.03
C ASP A 80 6.78 -1.86 -10.76
N ARG A 81 7.90 -2.53 -10.42
CA ARG A 81 7.90 -3.95 -9.98
C ARG A 81 7.08 -4.17 -8.71
N ILE A 82 7.23 -3.32 -7.70
CA ILE A 82 6.46 -3.43 -6.44
C ILE A 82 4.97 -3.19 -6.71
N LYS A 83 4.60 -2.14 -7.46
CA LYS A 83 3.20 -1.86 -7.84
C LYS A 83 2.57 -3.06 -8.53
N LYS A 84 3.27 -3.65 -9.51
CA LYS A 84 2.80 -4.83 -10.23
C LYS A 84 2.53 -6.03 -9.30
N HIS A 85 3.35 -6.24 -8.28
CA HIS A 85 3.12 -7.31 -7.30
C HIS A 85 1.93 -7.01 -6.36
N ILE A 86 1.67 -5.74 -6.04
CA ILE A 86 0.51 -5.32 -5.25
C ILE A 86 -0.77 -5.50 -6.07
N GLU A 87 -0.78 -5.06 -7.32
CA GLU A 87 -1.92 -5.16 -8.24
C GLU A 87 -2.19 -6.61 -8.67
N GLY A 88 -1.15 -7.38 -9.01
CA GLY A 88 -1.25 -8.80 -9.38
C GLY A 88 -1.59 -9.74 -8.22
N SER A 89 -1.86 -9.21 -7.02
CA SER A 89 -2.40 -9.95 -5.89
C SER A 89 -3.93 -10.08 -5.92
N ALA A 90 -4.55 -9.50 -6.95
CA ALA A 90 -5.98 -9.35 -7.15
C ALA A 90 -6.76 -10.65 -7.42
N ASP A 91 -6.08 -11.78 -7.66
CA ASP A 91 -6.70 -13.01 -8.16
C ASP A 91 -7.48 -13.82 -7.10
N GLY A 92 -8.00 -13.16 -6.04
CA GLY A 92 -8.85 -13.79 -5.03
C GLY A 92 -8.15 -14.78 -4.09
N GLU A 93 -6.86 -15.09 -4.29
CA GLU A 93 -6.08 -16.04 -3.48
C GLU A 93 -5.93 -15.64 -1.99
N ASP A 94 -6.11 -14.36 -1.71
CA ASP A 94 -6.03 -13.78 -0.37
C ASP A 94 -7.36 -13.84 0.38
N PHE A 95 -8.46 -14.23 -0.26
CA PHE A 95 -9.78 -14.37 0.35
C PHE A 95 -10.22 -15.84 0.36
N LEU A 96 -10.82 -16.26 1.47
CA LEU A 96 -11.33 -17.62 1.63
C LEU A 96 -12.70 -17.57 2.30
N VAL A 97 -13.65 -18.34 1.79
CA VAL A 97 -14.95 -18.56 2.43
C VAL A 97 -15.08 -20.03 2.79
N GLU A 98 -15.48 -20.29 4.03
CA GLU A 98 -15.76 -21.64 4.51
C GLU A 98 -16.79 -21.63 5.64
N TYR A 99 -17.37 -22.80 5.92
CA TYR A 99 -18.05 -23.04 7.18
C TYR A 99 -17.05 -23.09 8.32
N ALA A 100 -17.39 -22.45 9.44
CA ALA A 100 -16.55 -22.41 10.61
C ALA A 100 -16.37 -23.83 11.20
N LYS A 101 -15.15 -24.36 11.09
CA LYS A 101 -14.80 -25.71 11.59
C LYS A 101 -15.02 -25.91 13.10
N SER A 102 -15.09 -24.82 13.86
CA SER A 102 -15.28 -24.77 15.32
C SER A 102 -15.66 -23.34 15.73
N ASN A 103 -16.19 -23.18 16.94
CA ASN A 103 -16.56 -21.87 17.52
C ASN A 103 -15.41 -21.13 18.23
N ARG A 104 -14.16 -21.47 17.93
CA ARG A 104 -12.97 -20.85 18.55
C ARG A 104 -12.51 -19.56 17.86
N SER A 105 -12.96 -19.31 16.63
CA SER A 105 -12.63 -18.11 15.87
C SER A 105 -13.41 -16.91 16.36
N LYS A 106 -12.78 -15.74 16.32
CA LYS A 106 -13.42 -14.45 16.54
C LYS A 106 -13.43 -13.66 15.23
N CYS A 107 -14.52 -12.96 14.98
CA CYS A 107 -14.65 -12.01 13.88
C CYS A 107 -13.71 -10.83 14.12
N LYS A 108 -12.94 -10.42 13.11
CA LYS A 108 -12.03 -9.26 13.19
C LYS A 108 -12.71 -7.91 12.93
N GLY A 109 -14.00 -7.90 12.63
CA GLY A 109 -14.81 -6.69 12.50
C GLY A 109 -15.51 -6.29 13.81
N CYS A 110 -16.09 -7.26 14.53
CA CYS A 110 -16.85 -7.01 15.76
C CYS A 110 -16.27 -7.66 17.02
N ASP A 111 -15.17 -8.43 16.91
CA ASP A 111 -14.53 -9.20 18.00
C ASP A 111 -15.40 -10.30 18.66
N ASP A 112 -16.63 -10.51 18.18
CA ASP A 112 -17.51 -11.58 18.63
C ASP A 112 -17.08 -12.96 18.10
N LYS A 113 -17.52 -14.03 18.77
CA LYS A 113 -17.30 -15.40 18.31
C LYS A 113 -18.07 -15.67 17.01
N ILE A 114 -17.46 -16.47 16.15
CA ILE A 114 -18.12 -17.06 14.99
C ILE A 114 -18.50 -18.49 15.38
N GLU A 115 -19.78 -18.83 15.33
CA GLU A 115 -20.26 -20.14 15.76
C GLU A 115 -19.82 -21.25 14.80
N LYS A 116 -19.80 -22.48 15.30
CA LYS A 116 -19.48 -23.64 14.46
C LYS A 116 -20.53 -23.77 13.37
N ASP A 117 -20.07 -24.13 12.17
CA ASP A 117 -20.88 -24.33 10.97
C ASP A 117 -21.50 -23.05 10.38
N ASP A 118 -21.25 -21.87 10.95
CA ASP A 118 -21.58 -20.58 10.32
C ASP A 118 -20.65 -20.28 9.14
N VAL A 119 -21.19 -19.64 8.10
CA VAL A 119 -20.40 -19.14 6.97
C VAL A 119 -19.55 -17.95 7.43
N ARG A 120 -18.26 -18.00 7.14
CA ARG A 120 -17.31 -16.92 7.44
C ARG A 120 -16.39 -16.68 6.25
N ILE A 121 -15.97 -15.42 6.11
CA ILE A 121 -15.05 -14.98 5.06
C ILE A 121 -13.77 -14.53 5.75
N SER A 122 -12.61 -14.98 5.28
CA SER A 122 -11.32 -14.48 5.71
C SER A 122 -10.64 -13.64 4.66
N ARG A 123 -9.77 -12.77 5.16
CA ARG A 123 -8.66 -12.20 4.40
C ARG A 123 -7.35 -12.70 4.99
N LYS A 124 -6.43 -13.18 4.15
CA LYS A 124 -5.06 -13.48 4.57
C LYS A 124 -4.30 -12.19 4.84
N MET A 125 -3.86 -12.02 6.08
CA MET A 125 -3.09 -10.85 6.51
C MET A 125 -1.94 -11.28 7.40
N ILE A 126 -0.90 -10.45 7.49
CA ILE A 126 0.12 -10.63 8.53
C ILE A 126 -0.42 -10.08 9.84
N ASN A 127 -0.24 -10.86 10.90
CA ASN A 127 -0.34 -10.32 12.24
C ASN A 127 0.97 -9.61 12.62
N ILE A 128 0.94 -8.28 12.71
CA ILE A 128 2.12 -7.45 13.01
C ILE A 128 2.69 -7.75 14.40
N GLU A 129 1.83 -8.10 15.38
CA GLU A 129 2.26 -8.47 16.74
C GLU A 129 2.85 -9.89 16.78
N LYS A 130 2.39 -10.78 15.89
CA LYS A 130 2.81 -12.18 15.80
C LYS A 130 3.32 -12.51 14.39
N PRO A 131 4.41 -11.85 13.93
CA PRO A 131 4.89 -11.96 12.55
C PRO A 131 5.42 -13.36 12.22
N HIS A 132 5.82 -14.13 13.24
CA HIS A 132 6.27 -15.52 13.10
C HIS A 132 5.18 -16.45 12.56
N LEU A 133 3.89 -16.11 12.76
CA LEU A 133 2.77 -16.87 12.21
C LEU A 133 2.63 -16.73 10.69
N GLY A 134 3.29 -15.74 10.08
CA GLY A 134 3.18 -15.45 8.66
C GLY A 134 1.80 -14.89 8.29
N MET A 135 1.35 -15.21 7.08
CA MET A 135 0.00 -14.86 6.61
C MET A 135 -1.01 -15.81 7.24
N ILE A 136 -1.94 -15.26 8.01
CA ILE A 136 -3.02 -15.99 8.65
C ILE A 136 -4.37 -15.49 8.17
N ASP A 137 -5.36 -16.37 8.17
CA ASP A 137 -6.74 -16.01 7.90
C ASP A 137 -7.32 -15.16 9.04
N HIS A 138 -7.56 -13.89 8.76
CA HIS A 138 -8.37 -13.03 9.61
C HIS A 138 -9.83 -13.25 9.22
N TRP A 139 -10.56 -13.96 10.08
CA TRP A 139 -11.96 -14.32 9.87
C TRP A 139 -12.91 -13.18 10.20
N TYR A 140 -13.97 -13.06 9.42
CA TYR A 140 -15.06 -12.12 9.60
C TYR A 140 -16.39 -12.86 9.43
N HIS A 141 -17.43 -12.42 10.15
CA HIS A 141 -18.80 -12.72 9.72
C HIS A 141 -19.02 -12.14 8.31
N THR A 142 -19.92 -12.74 7.54
CA THR A 142 -20.21 -12.29 6.17
C THR A 142 -20.59 -10.80 6.11
N ASN A 143 -21.45 -10.34 7.02
CA ASN A 143 -21.85 -8.93 7.10
C ASN A 143 -20.69 -8.01 7.50
N CYS A 144 -19.92 -8.39 8.53
CA CYS A 144 -18.75 -7.61 8.96
C CYS A 144 -17.71 -7.50 7.85
N PHE A 145 -17.54 -8.53 7.03
CA PHE A 145 -16.65 -8.50 5.88
C PHE A 145 -17.10 -7.44 4.86
N VAL A 146 -18.40 -7.41 4.53
CA VAL A 146 -18.98 -6.45 3.58
C VAL A 146 -18.83 -5.01 4.09
N GLU A 147 -19.07 -4.77 5.38
CA GLU A 147 -18.88 -3.45 6.01
C GLU A 147 -17.44 -2.94 5.90
N HIS A 148 -16.46 -3.85 5.83
CA HIS A 148 -15.04 -3.53 5.80
C HIS A 148 -14.40 -3.76 4.42
N ARG A 149 -15.19 -4.06 3.38
CA ARG A 149 -14.70 -4.52 2.06
C ARG A 149 -13.59 -3.62 1.48
N ASP A 150 -13.76 -2.30 1.57
CA ASP A 150 -12.83 -1.33 0.99
C ASP A 150 -11.49 -1.35 1.74
N THR A 151 -11.54 -1.38 3.08
CA THR A 151 -10.35 -1.50 3.94
C THR A 151 -9.68 -2.87 3.80
N LEU A 152 -10.46 -3.89 3.46
CA LEU A 152 -9.99 -5.24 3.18
C LEU A 152 -9.45 -5.38 1.75
N GLY A 153 -9.46 -4.33 0.93
CA GLY A 153 -8.98 -4.40 -0.45
C GLY A 153 -9.79 -5.37 -1.31
N PHE A 154 -11.03 -5.67 -0.91
CA PHE A 154 -11.96 -6.44 -1.72
C PHE A 154 -12.62 -5.48 -2.71
N LEU A 155 -12.11 -5.46 -3.94
CA LEU A 155 -12.55 -4.53 -4.98
C LEU A 155 -14.01 -4.82 -5.36
N SER A 156 -14.74 -3.77 -5.79
CA SER A 156 -16.11 -3.91 -6.29
C SER A 156 -16.21 -4.73 -7.58
N THR A 157 -15.09 -4.90 -8.28
CA THR A 157 -14.98 -5.79 -9.44
C THR A 157 -14.91 -7.26 -9.04
N TYR A 158 -14.69 -7.58 -7.77
CA TYR A 158 -14.62 -8.96 -7.31
C TYR A 158 -15.99 -9.56 -7.02
N GLY A 159 -16.24 -10.72 -7.62
CA GLY A 159 -17.41 -11.54 -7.34
C GLY A 159 -17.15 -12.59 -6.27
N ALA A 160 -18.22 -13.16 -5.73
CA ALA A 160 -18.15 -14.27 -4.78
C ALA A 160 -17.40 -15.50 -5.34
N ASN A 161 -17.47 -15.70 -6.66
CA ASN A 161 -16.78 -16.78 -7.38
C ASN A 161 -15.25 -16.68 -7.35
N GLN A 162 -14.69 -15.50 -7.11
CA GLN A 162 -13.24 -15.30 -6.99
C GLN A 162 -12.73 -15.61 -5.58
N ILE A 163 -13.62 -15.76 -4.58
CA ILE A 163 -13.22 -16.14 -3.23
C ILE A 163 -12.93 -17.64 -3.19
N GLY A 164 -11.74 -17.99 -2.70
CA GLY A 164 -11.37 -19.38 -2.49
C GLY A 164 -12.39 -20.12 -1.63
N GLY A 165 -12.73 -21.36 -1.97
CA GLY A 165 -13.67 -22.17 -1.18
C GLY A 165 -15.17 -21.91 -1.46
N PHE A 166 -15.52 -20.88 -2.24
CA PHE A 166 -16.92 -20.56 -2.56
C PHE A 166 -17.69 -21.73 -3.19
N THR A 167 -17.03 -22.49 -4.08
CA THR A 167 -17.63 -23.66 -4.74
C THR A 167 -18.04 -24.77 -3.78
N ARG A 168 -17.52 -24.80 -2.55
CA ARG A 168 -17.78 -25.83 -1.53
C ARG A 168 -18.99 -25.52 -0.63
N LEU A 169 -19.55 -24.32 -0.72
CA LEU A 169 -20.78 -23.96 0.00
C LEU A 169 -22.01 -24.64 -0.64
N ASN A 170 -23.08 -24.81 0.15
CA ASN A 170 -24.36 -25.28 -0.37
C ASN A 170 -25.04 -24.20 -1.24
N ALA A 171 -26.08 -24.58 -1.98
CA ALA A 171 -26.74 -23.67 -2.93
C ALA A 171 -27.37 -22.43 -2.27
N ASN A 172 -27.94 -22.58 -1.06
CA ASN A 172 -28.59 -21.47 -0.35
C ASN A 172 -27.55 -20.45 0.13
N ASP A 173 -26.46 -20.92 0.72
CA ASP A 173 -25.39 -20.07 1.25
C ASP A 173 -24.59 -19.40 0.12
N LYS A 174 -24.40 -20.08 -1.02
CA LYS A 174 -23.82 -19.45 -2.22
C LYS A 174 -24.62 -18.23 -2.64
N LYS A 175 -25.94 -18.39 -2.77
CA LYS A 175 -26.85 -17.30 -3.16
C LYS A 175 -26.83 -16.17 -2.13
N ALA A 176 -26.77 -16.49 -0.84
CA ALA A 176 -26.68 -15.49 0.22
C ALA A 176 -25.38 -14.68 0.15
N VAL A 177 -24.24 -15.34 -0.05
CA VAL A 177 -22.92 -14.69 -0.17
C VAL A 177 -22.82 -13.87 -1.47
N GLU A 178 -23.34 -14.37 -2.59
CA GLU A 178 -23.43 -13.61 -3.85
C GLU A 178 -24.28 -12.34 -3.70
N THR A 179 -25.42 -12.45 -3.02
CA THR A 179 -26.30 -11.30 -2.76
C THR A 179 -25.61 -10.26 -1.87
N LEU A 180 -24.86 -10.71 -0.85
CA LEU A 180 -24.16 -9.83 0.09
C LEU A 180 -22.94 -9.11 -0.54
N LEU A 181 -22.18 -9.81 -1.38
CA LEU A 181 -20.99 -9.23 -2.04
C LEU A 181 -21.34 -8.40 -3.28
N GLY A 182 -22.55 -8.58 -3.80
CA GLY A 182 -23.00 -8.01 -5.07
C GLY A 182 -22.59 -8.90 -6.25
N THR A 183 -23.46 -9.00 -7.24
CA THR A 183 -23.07 -9.50 -8.57
C THR A 183 -22.14 -8.47 -9.22
N VAL A 184 -21.07 -8.91 -9.88
CA VAL A 184 -20.19 -8.05 -10.68
C VAL A 184 -21.05 -7.32 -11.71
N VAL A 185 -21.34 -6.04 -11.45
CA VAL A 185 -22.02 -5.18 -12.41
C VAL A 185 -20.96 -4.74 -13.40
N VAL A 186 -20.97 -5.33 -14.60
CA VAL A 186 -20.37 -4.68 -15.77
C VAL A 186 -21.16 -3.39 -16.01
N ASP A 187 -20.46 -2.25 -16.03
CA ASP A 187 -21.02 -0.91 -15.93
C ASP A 187 -22.30 -0.67 -16.75
N GLY A 188 -23.33 -0.17 -16.05
CA GLY A 188 -24.53 0.39 -16.66
C GLY A 188 -25.67 0.64 -15.67
N LEU A 189 -25.80 1.90 -15.23
CA LEU A 189 -26.98 2.53 -14.59
C LEU A 189 -27.23 2.28 -13.07
N GLY A 190 -26.68 3.18 -12.24
CA GLY A 190 -27.42 4.08 -11.32
C GLY A 190 -28.30 3.53 -10.18
N ASN A 191 -27.82 3.75 -8.93
CA ASN A 191 -28.52 3.95 -7.63
C ASN A 191 -29.53 2.88 -7.15
N SER A 192 -29.60 2.46 -5.89
CA SER A 192 -29.49 3.20 -4.62
C SER A 192 -29.28 2.21 -3.46
N SER A 193 -28.67 2.69 -2.38
CA SER A 193 -28.44 1.99 -1.10
C SER A 193 -29.75 1.57 -0.39
N PRO A 194 -29.81 0.39 0.26
CA PRO A 194 -30.85 0.13 1.25
C PRO A 194 -30.36 0.41 2.69
N GLN A 195 -31.19 1.17 3.42
CA GLN A 195 -31.10 1.38 4.85
C GLN A 195 -31.41 0.12 5.67
N LYS A 196 -30.75 0.06 6.83
CA LYS A 196 -31.03 -0.67 8.08
C LYS A 196 -32.35 -1.46 8.18
N GLY A 197 -32.24 -2.72 8.61
CA GLY A 197 -33.34 -3.47 9.22
C GLY A 197 -32.84 -4.72 9.93
N LEU A 198 -33.03 -4.78 11.25
CA LEU A 198 -32.91 -5.99 12.06
C LEU A 198 -33.95 -7.03 11.63
N TYR A 199 -33.66 -8.33 11.71
CA TYR A 199 -34.48 -9.32 12.46
C TYR A 199 -33.97 -10.77 12.32
N ASN A 200 -34.31 -11.51 13.37
CA ASN A 200 -34.03 -12.89 13.77
C ASN A 200 -34.91 -13.94 13.06
N LYS A 201 -34.67 -15.21 13.38
CA LYS A 201 -35.47 -16.42 13.06
C LYS A 201 -36.99 -16.29 13.26
N ARG A 202 -37.81 -16.91 12.39
CA ARG A 202 -38.51 -18.23 12.54
C ARG A 202 -39.79 -18.35 11.68
N SER A 203 -40.00 -19.58 11.17
CA SER A 203 -41.27 -20.31 10.89
C SER A 203 -42.25 -19.91 9.76
N LEU A 204 -42.37 -20.89 8.83
CA LEU A 204 -43.58 -21.57 8.32
C LEU A 204 -44.64 -20.87 7.43
N ASN A 205 -44.93 -21.60 6.34
CA ASN A 205 -46.21 -21.81 5.62
C ASN A 205 -46.57 -20.95 4.39
N TYR A 206 -46.47 -21.59 3.21
CA TYR A 206 -47.54 -21.91 2.24
C TYR A 206 -48.75 -20.97 2.14
N VAL A 207 -48.99 -20.34 0.97
CA VAL A 207 -50.08 -20.60 0.00
C VAL A 207 -49.98 -19.69 -1.24
N ASP A 208 -50.50 -20.23 -2.35
CA ASP A 208 -50.56 -19.75 -3.74
C ASP A 208 -51.34 -18.43 -3.99
N ALA A 209 -51.06 -17.81 -5.15
CA ALA A 209 -51.99 -17.19 -6.14
C ALA A 209 -51.17 -16.15 -6.97
N ALA A 210 -50.84 -16.36 -8.25
CA ALA A 210 -51.67 -16.47 -9.46
C ALA A 210 -52.31 -15.14 -9.91
N GLU A 211 -52.30 -14.97 -11.24
CA GLU A 211 -52.97 -13.98 -12.11
C GLU A 211 -52.14 -12.72 -12.46
N ASP A 212 -51.56 -12.65 -13.66
CA ASP A 212 -52.14 -12.40 -15.00
C ASP A 212 -52.56 -10.93 -15.21
N ALA A 213 -51.80 -10.24 -16.07
CA ALA A 213 -52.33 -9.29 -17.05
C ALA A 213 -51.27 -9.03 -18.13
N ARG A 214 -51.63 -9.40 -19.37
CA ARG A 214 -50.94 -9.10 -20.62
C ARG A 214 -51.34 -7.69 -21.12
N VAL A 215 -50.73 -7.32 -22.26
CA VAL A 215 -51.20 -6.35 -23.30
C VAL A 215 -50.61 -4.94 -23.07
N ASP A 216 -49.87 -4.27 -23.96
CA ASP A 216 -49.84 -4.26 -25.44
C ASP A 216 -48.49 -3.79 -26.02
N ASP A 217 -48.31 -4.13 -27.30
CA ASP A 217 -47.21 -3.83 -28.22
C ASP A 217 -47.53 -2.55 -29.01
N GLU A 218 -46.64 -1.54 -29.05
CA GLU A 218 -46.59 -0.58 -30.16
C GLU A 218 -45.14 -0.20 -30.50
N HIS A 219 -44.82 -0.43 -31.77
CA HIS A 219 -43.62 -0.06 -32.52
C HIS A 219 -43.36 1.46 -32.51
N ASP A 220 -42.09 1.86 -32.36
CA ASP A 220 -41.53 2.91 -33.22
C ASP A 220 -40.05 2.64 -33.50
N ASP A 221 -39.75 2.67 -34.78
CA ASP A 221 -38.55 2.20 -35.45
C ASP A 221 -37.80 3.44 -35.95
N GLN A 222 -36.63 3.74 -35.38
CA GLN A 222 -35.68 4.69 -35.98
C GLN A 222 -34.27 4.54 -35.40
N ARG A 223 -33.57 3.54 -35.93
CA ARG A 223 -32.19 3.61 -36.46
C ARG A 223 -31.35 4.83 -36.00
N ARG A 224 -30.42 4.63 -35.06
CA ARG A 224 -29.26 5.51 -34.86
C ARG A 224 -27.97 4.78 -35.20
N GLU A 225 -27.37 5.25 -36.28
CA GLU A 225 -26.06 4.89 -36.78
C GLU A 225 -24.96 5.17 -35.74
N HIS A 226 -23.90 4.38 -35.87
CA HIS A 226 -22.65 4.44 -35.13
C HIS A 226 -22.10 5.86 -34.95
N ALA A 227 -21.78 6.21 -33.71
CA ALA A 227 -20.69 7.13 -33.41
C ALA A 227 -19.93 6.58 -32.20
N ALA A 228 -18.79 5.93 -32.47
CA ALA A 228 -17.78 5.66 -31.46
C ALA A 228 -17.31 7.00 -30.90
N LYS A 229 -17.83 7.40 -29.73
CA LYS A 229 -17.24 8.50 -28.97
C LYS A 229 -16.00 7.95 -28.30
N GLU A 230 -14.85 8.30 -28.85
CA GLU A 230 -13.59 8.30 -28.14
C GLU A 230 -13.79 9.08 -26.83
N VAL A 231 -13.62 8.38 -25.70
CA VAL A 231 -13.70 8.99 -24.39
C VAL A 231 -12.40 9.78 -24.18
N GLU A 232 -12.45 11.07 -24.49
CA GLU A 232 -11.37 12.02 -24.19
C GLU A 232 -11.12 12.06 -22.68
N PRO A 233 -9.88 11.81 -22.20
CA PRO A 233 -9.59 11.78 -20.78
C PRO A 233 -9.79 13.17 -20.16
N SER A 234 -10.42 13.21 -18.98
CA SER A 234 -10.70 14.46 -18.27
C SER A 234 -9.42 15.26 -17.98
N MET A 235 -9.53 16.60 -17.96
CA MET A 235 -8.44 17.53 -17.64
C MET A 235 -7.71 17.23 -16.31
N SER A 236 -8.39 16.63 -15.32
CA SER A 236 -7.74 16.19 -14.07
C SER A 236 -6.91 14.91 -14.25
N SER A 237 -7.34 14.01 -15.13
CA SER A 237 -6.62 12.80 -15.51
C SER A 237 -5.37 13.13 -16.33
N LEU A 238 -5.47 14.06 -17.29
CA LEU A 238 -4.33 14.58 -18.07
C LEU A 238 -3.28 15.26 -17.16
N ASN A 239 -3.72 16.04 -16.17
CA ASN A 239 -2.82 16.66 -15.20
C ASN A 239 -2.14 15.61 -14.28
N CYS A 240 -2.86 14.54 -13.90
CA CYS A 240 -2.29 13.44 -13.11
C CYS A 240 -1.17 12.70 -13.87
N ILE A 241 -1.39 12.41 -15.16
CA ILE A 241 -0.40 11.75 -16.03
C ILE A 241 0.84 12.63 -16.22
N CYS A 242 0.66 13.93 -16.51
CA CYS A 242 1.79 14.83 -16.76
C CYS A 242 2.69 15.00 -15.52
N VAL A 243 2.10 15.00 -14.32
CA VAL A 243 2.84 15.04 -13.05
C VAL A 243 3.62 13.74 -12.85
N ALA A 244 3.01 12.57 -13.08
CA ALA A 244 3.70 11.28 -12.96
C ALA A 244 4.92 11.16 -13.88
N VAL A 245 4.81 11.64 -15.13
CA VAL A 245 5.93 11.68 -16.08
C VAL A 245 7.06 12.59 -15.58
N LYS A 246 6.73 13.78 -15.06
CA LYS A 246 7.72 14.71 -14.49
C LYS A 246 8.43 14.11 -13.27
N LEU A 247 7.71 13.42 -12.39
CA LEU A 247 8.29 12.75 -11.22
C LEU A 247 9.24 11.62 -11.62
N LYS A 248 8.90 10.82 -12.64
CA LYS A 248 9.79 9.78 -13.16
C LYS A 248 11.09 10.37 -13.73
N LYS A 249 10.99 11.48 -14.47
CA LYS A 249 12.18 12.21 -14.97
C LYS A 249 13.04 12.73 -13.81
N GLN A 250 12.44 13.34 -12.80
CA GLN A 250 13.14 13.83 -11.61
C GLN A 250 13.86 12.69 -10.87
N SER A 251 13.18 11.56 -10.65
CA SER A 251 13.78 10.38 -10.00
C SER A 251 15.00 9.86 -10.78
N ASN A 252 14.91 9.78 -12.10
CA ASN A 252 16.03 9.33 -12.94
C ASN A 252 17.24 10.27 -12.85
N VAL A 253 17.02 11.60 -12.81
CA VAL A 253 18.10 12.58 -12.64
C VAL A 253 18.80 12.37 -11.29
N ILE A 254 18.05 12.28 -10.19
CA ILE A 254 18.62 12.03 -8.86
C ILE A 254 19.44 10.74 -8.85
N TRP A 255 18.91 9.65 -9.43
CA TRP A 255 19.63 8.38 -9.51
C TRP A 255 20.89 8.45 -10.36
N SER A 256 20.90 9.23 -11.45
CA SER A 256 22.10 9.43 -12.26
C SER A 256 23.24 10.10 -11.47
N PHE A 257 22.91 11.09 -10.61
CA PHE A 257 23.88 11.68 -9.70
C PHE A 257 24.37 10.69 -8.65
N LYS A 258 23.46 9.91 -8.02
CA LYS A 258 23.86 8.89 -7.04
C LYS A 258 24.81 7.85 -7.64
N ASP A 259 24.51 7.38 -8.86
CA ASP A 259 25.32 6.39 -9.56
C ASP A 259 26.69 6.97 -9.95
N GLY A 260 26.73 8.18 -10.48
CA GLY A 260 27.98 8.87 -10.84
C GLY A 260 28.87 9.17 -9.63
N LEU A 261 28.30 9.66 -8.53
CA LEU A 261 29.03 9.90 -7.28
C LEU A 261 29.60 8.60 -6.69
N LYS A 262 28.83 7.50 -6.76
CA LYS A 262 29.28 6.20 -6.27
C LYS A 262 30.40 5.61 -7.12
N SER A 263 30.47 5.93 -8.42
CA SER A 263 31.52 5.41 -9.31
C SER A 263 32.80 6.25 -9.31
N CYS A 264 32.71 7.55 -9.02
CA CYS A 264 33.80 8.51 -9.31
C CYS A 264 34.49 9.11 -8.07
N SER A 265 34.01 8.84 -6.86
CA SER A 265 34.50 9.52 -5.66
C SER A 265 34.59 8.60 -4.46
N ASP A 266 35.66 8.75 -3.68
CA ASP A 266 35.82 8.04 -2.42
C ASP A 266 34.95 8.70 -1.32
N GLU A 267 34.67 7.96 -0.25
CA GLU A 267 33.78 8.42 0.83
C GLU A 267 34.28 9.72 1.50
N ILE A 268 35.58 9.97 1.46
CA ILE A 268 36.21 11.19 2.01
C ILE A 268 35.79 12.41 1.17
N ASP A 269 36.00 12.36 -0.14
CA ASP A 269 35.66 13.45 -1.06
C ASP A 269 34.17 13.79 -0.99
N LEU A 270 33.32 12.75 -0.92
CA LEU A 270 31.87 12.93 -0.79
C LEU A 270 31.50 13.70 0.49
N LYS A 271 32.20 13.48 1.60
CA LYS A 271 31.98 14.22 2.85
C LYS A 271 32.51 15.64 2.76
N GLU A 272 33.65 15.85 2.12
CA GLU A 272 34.21 17.19 1.91
C GLU A 272 33.31 18.06 1.03
N LEU A 273 32.69 17.49 -0.01
CA LEU A 273 31.70 18.18 -0.84
C LEU A 273 30.50 18.69 -0.04
N LEU A 274 29.99 17.90 0.92
CA LEU A 274 28.92 18.34 1.83
C LEU A 274 29.40 19.49 2.72
N ILE A 275 30.61 19.37 3.28
CA ILE A 275 31.19 20.38 4.18
C ILE A 275 31.41 21.70 3.43
N ALA A 276 31.93 21.67 2.20
CA ALA A 276 32.14 22.84 1.36
C ALA A 276 30.83 23.61 1.10
N ASN A 277 29.70 22.89 1.00
CA ASN A 277 28.37 23.46 0.84
C ASN A 277 27.64 23.72 2.17
N LYS A 278 28.36 23.73 3.29
CA LYS A 278 27.83 23.95 4.65
C LYS A 278 26.67 23.01 5.01
N GLN A 279 26.67 21.80 4.46
CA GLN A 279 25.68 20.77 4.77
C GLN A 279 26.18 19.86 5.88
N ALA A 280 25.28 19.41 6.75
CA ALA A 280 25.63 18.41 7.75
C ALA A 280 25.96 17.06 7.09
N VAL A 281 27.03 16.41 7.55
CA VAL A 281 27.45 15.08 7.07
C VAL A 281 26.62 13.99 7.78
N PRO A 282 25.81 13.19 7.07
CA PRO A 282 25.06 12.09 7.66
C PRO A 282 25.95 10.88 7.94
N SER A 283 25.46 9.98 8.80
CA SER A 283 26.07 8.66 8.98
C SER A 283 25.58 7.69 7.89
N GLY A 284 26.53 6.99 7.27
CA GLY A 284 26.30 5.95 6.27
C GLY A 284 26.37 6.43 4.81
N GLU A 285 27.07 5.65 3.98
CA GLU A 285 27.33 5.89 2.56
C GLU A 285 26.06 6.28 1.78
N SER A 286 24.96 5.51 1.93
CA SER A 286 23.72 5.76 1.20
C SER A 286 23.11 7.12 1.50
N ALA A 287 23.18 7.58 2.76
CA ALA A 287 22.62 8.86 3.18
C ALA A 287 23.48 10.04 2.69
N VAL A 288 24.80 9.84 2.60
CA VAL A 288 25.72 10.82 2.00
C VAL A 288 25.37 11.04 0.53
N LEU A 289 25.27 9.95 -0.24
CA LEU A 289 24.90 10.00 -1.66
C LEU A 289 23.53 10.63 -1.89
N GLU A 290 22.55 10.36 -1.03
CA GLU A 290 21.22 10.98 -1.09
C GLU A 290 21.27 12.50 -0.92
N ARG A 291 22.00 13.00 0.08
CA ARG A 291 22.12 14.44 0.32
C ARG A 291 22.90 15.16 -0.78
N LEU A 292 23.96 14.54 -1.29
CA LEU A 292 24.73 15.09 -2.39
C LEU A 292 23.90 15.15 -3.67
N ALA A 293 23.17 14.09 -4.01
CA ALA A 293 22.31 14.08 -5.19
C ALA A 293 21.19 15.12 -5.09
N ASP A 294 20.58 15.31 -3.91
CA ASP A 294 19.60 16.39 -3.68
C ASP A 294 20.25 17.77 -3.84
N GLY A 295 21.44 17.96 -3.25
CA GLY A 295 22.20 19.19 -3.33
C GLY A 295 22.57 19.56 -4.76
N MET A 296 23.10 18.62 -5.54
CA MET A 296 23.47 18.84 -6.94
C MET A 296 22.25 19.07 -7.84
N ALA A 297 21.13 18.41 -7.57
CA ALA A 297 19.92 18.55 -8.37
C ALA A 297 19.14 19.85 -8.09
N PHE A 298 19.12 20.32 -6.83
CA PHE A 298 18.23 21.41 -6.40
C PHE A 298 18.92 22.58 -5.71
N GLY A 299 20.20 22.46 -5.34
CA GLY A 299 20.97 23.48 -4.63
C GLY A 299 21.22 23.14 -3.16
N ALA A 300 22.18 23.83 -2.54
CA ALA A 300 22.55 23.66 -1.14
C ALA A 300 21.46 24.21 -0.19
N LEU A 301 20.96 23.39 0.74
CA LEU A 301 19.91 23.80 1.67
C LEU A 301 20.41 24.85 2.65
N LEU A 302 19.62 25.90 2.85
CA LEU A 302 19.86 26.85 3.94
C LEU A 302 19.48 26.23 5.30
N PRO A 303 20.05 26.74 6.40
CA PRO A 303 19.67 26.32 7.74
C PRO A 303 18.18 26.55 8.02
N CYS A 304 17.64 25.75 8.95
CA CYS A 304 16.23 25.78 9.32
C CYS A 304 15.80 27.18 9.80
N ALA A 305 14.66 27.67 9.30
CA ALA A 305 14.13 28.98 9.67
C ALA A 305 13.69 29.09 11.15
N GLU A 306 13.32 27.97 11.78
CA GLU A 306 12.85 27.96 13.17
C GLU A 306 13.99 27.79 14.18
N CYS A 307 14.75 26.70 14.07
CA CYS A 307 15.83 26.40 15.03
C CYS A 307 17.20 26.98 14.64
N LYS A 308 17.32 27.60 13.47
CA LYS A 308 18.51 28.29 12.91
C LYS A 308 19.75 27.42 12.66
N ASP A 309 19.96 26.36 13.43
CA ASP A 309 21.12 25.47 13.31
C ASP A 309 20.76 24.10 12.73
N GLY A 310 19.46 23.83 12.55
CA GLY A 310 18.99 22.55 12.04
C GLY A 310 19.18 22.39 10.53
N GLN A 311 19.64 21.22 10.12
CA GLN A 311 19.69 20.80 8.72
C GLN A 311 18.31 20.33 8.26
N LEU A 312 17.88 20.77 7.07
CA LEU A 312 16.73 20.20 6.38
C LEU A 312 17.15 18.94 5.62
N VAL A 313 16.30 17.92 5.65
CA VAL A 313 16.53 16.65 4.93
C VAL A 313 15.29 16.33 4.12
N CYS A 314 15.48 15.97 2.85
CA CYS A 314 14.40 15.47 2.01
C CYS A 314 13.89 14.13 2.56
N MET A 315 12.60 14.07 2.84
CA MET A 315 11.88 12.85 3.16
C MET A 315 10.77 12.65 2.13
N SER A 316 10.17 11.46 2.10
CA SER A 316 9.16 11.01 1.12
C SER A 316 8.20 12.08 0.57
N ASP A 317 7.69 12.98 1.42
CA ASP A 317 6.65 13.96 1.07
C ASP A 317 7.04 15.44 1.26
N ALA A 318 8.14 15.72 1.96
CA ALA A 318 8.57 17.07 2.33
C ALA A 318 10.01 17.10 2.87
N TYR A 319 10.59 18.30 2.92
CA TYR A 319 11.82 18.56 3.67
C TYR A 319 11.49 18.77 5.14
N ARG A 320 12.14 18.01 6.01
CA ARG A 320 11.95 18.11 7.47
C ARG A 320 13.25 18.48 8.15
N CYS A 321 13.13 19.30 9.18
CA CYS A 321 14.28 19.65 10.01
C CYS A 321 14.71 18.45 10.85
N SER A 322 16.01 18.16 10.87
CA SER A 322 16.62 17.16 11.76
C SER A 322 17.27 17.77 13.00
N GLY A 323 17.14 19.09 13.19
CA GLY A 323 17.67 19.82 14.34
C GLY A 323 16.78 19.75 15.58
N ASN A 324 17.19 20.47 16.62
CA ASN A 324 16.46 20.58 17.88
C ASN A 324 16.11 22.03 18.17
N ILE A 325 14.94 22.28 18.75
CA ILE A 325 14.57 23.61 19.27
C ILE A 325 15.23 23.82 20.64
N SER A 326 15.36 22.75 21.42
CA SER A 326 16.01 22.73 22.73
C SER A 326 16.69 21.38 22.96
N GLY A 327 17.43 21.22 24.07
CA GLY A 327 18.06 19.94 24.41
C GLY A 327 17.09 18.75 24.58
N TRP A 328 15.78 19.01 24.72
CA TRP A 328 14.75 17.99 24.96
C TRP A 328 13.73 17.88 23.82
N THR A 329 13.67 18.87 22.91
CA THR A 329 12.61 19.00 21.93
C THR A 329 13.17 19.06 20.52
N LYS A 330 12.82 18.07 19.69
CA LYS A 330 13.14 18.07 18.25
C LYS A 330 12.38 19.17 17.52
N CYS A 331 13.02 19.76 16.51
CA CYS A 331 12.36 20.70 15.62
C CYS A 331 11.33 19.97 14.75
N THR A 332 10.12 20.53 14.64
CA THR A 332 9.04 19.95 13.83
C THR A 332 8.81 20.66 12.50
N PHE A 333 9.65 21.65 12.17
CA PHE A 333 9.56 22.40 10.92
C PHE A 333 9.59 21.46 9.70
N SER A 334 8.67 21.70 8.77
CA SER A 334 8.49 20.93 7.54
C SER A 334 8.06 21.86 6.41
N THR A 335 8.62 21.67 5.20
CA THR A 335 8.27 22.47 4.01
C THR A 335 8.46 21.66 2.73
N LYS A 336 7.72 21.99 1.68
CA LYS A 336 7.95 21.46 0.31
C LYS A 336 8.89 22.34 -0.50
N THR A 337 9.09 23.59 -0.07
CA THR A 337 9.85 24.63 -0.78
C THR A 337 10.92 25.22 0.15
N PRO A 338 11.97 24.45 0.49
CA PRO A 338 13.05 24.95 1.32
C PRO A 338 13.84 26.03 0.58
N LYS A 339 14.39 27.00 1.32
CA LYS A 339 15.31 27.99 0.75
C LYS A 339 16.68 27.34 0.49
N ARG A 340 17.29 27.66 -0.64
CA ARG A 340 18.54 27.07 -1.10
C ARG A 340 19.47 28.12 -1.70
N ASN A 341 20.76 27.85 -1.66
CA ASN A 341 21.78 28.49 -2.48
C ASN A 341 22.13 27.60 -3.68
N GLU A 342 22.83 28.15 -4.66
CA GLU A 342 23.44 27.34 -5.71
C GLU A 342 24.45 26.35 -5.10
N TRP A 343 24.50 25.15 -5.68
CA TRP A 343 25.44 24.12 -5.27
C TRP A 343 26.81 24.41 -5.86
N ILE A 344 27.85 24.40 -5.02
CA ILE A 344 29.23 24.67 -5.43
C ILE A 344 30.00 23.35 -5.46
N ILE A 345 30.61 23.03 -6.60
CA ILE A 345 31.59 21.95 -6.72
C ILE A 345 32.97 22.62 -6.60
N PRO A 346 33.71 22.42 -5.49
CA PRO A 346 34.99 23.08 -5.22
C PRO A 346 36.08 22.80 -6.25
#